data_AF-A0A940LGK4-F1
#
_entry.id   AF-A0A940LGK4-F1
#
_cell.length_a   1.000
_cell.length_b   1.000
_cell.length_c   1.000
_cell.angle_alpha   90.00
_cell.angle_beta   90.00
_cell.angle_gamma   90.00
#
_symmetry.space_group_name_H-M   'P 1'
#
loop_
_entity.id
_entity.type
_entity.pdbx_description
1 polymer ?
#
loop_
_entity_poly.entity_id
_entity_poly.type
_entity_poly.pdbx_seq_one_letter_code
_entity_poly.pdbx_strand_id
1 'polypeptide(L)' 'PLDHPLVKAGLELGRPYYGSPTSSDKALMPFPALKIGPGDSARSHTADEFIFIDEIKEGIDLYIKLLEQLVL' A
#
# COMPACT_ATOMS: atom_id res chain seq x y z
N PRO A 1 12.95 -0.11 5.02
CA PRO A 1 13.73 -1.22 5.64
C PRO A 1 12.79 -2.34 6.06
N LEU A 2 13.21 -3.61 5.96
CA LEU A 2 12.33 -4.74 6.32
C LEU A 2 12.04 -4.83 7.83
N ASP A 3 12.92 -4.25 8.64
CA ASP A 3 12.84 -4.17 10.08
C ASP A 3 11.94 -3.03 10.59
N HIS A 4 11.47 -2.14 9.71
CA HIS A 4 10.60 -1.02 10.07
C HIS A 4 9.24 -1.51 10.61
N PRO A 5 8.67 -0.93 11.70
CA PRO A 5 7.42 -1.39 12.30
C PRO A 5 6.26 -1.53 11.31
N LEU A 6 6.04 -0.51 10.47
CA LEU A 6 5.00 -0.54 9.43
C LEU A 6 5.17 -1.69 8.41
N VAL A 7 6.41 -2.09 8.11
CA VAL A 7 6.67 -3.20 7.19
C VAL A 7 6.40 -4.53 7.88
N LYS A 8 6.83 -4.68 9.14
CA LYS A 8 6.53 -5.87 9.95
C LYS A 8 5.04 -6.09 10.14
N ALA A 9 4.29 -5.04 10.45
CA ALA A 9 2.83 -5.08 10.55
C ALA A 9 2.19 -5.63 9.26
N GLY A 10 2.62 -5.13 8.09
CA GLY A 10 2.15 -5.65 6.80
C GLY A 10 2.46 -7.13 6.59
N LEU A 11 3.67 -7.57 6.97
CA LEU A 11 4.09 -8.97 6.86
C LEU A 11 3.29 -9.89 7.81
N GLU A 12 2.99 -9.43 9.03
CA GLU A 12 2.15 -10.16 10.00
C GLU A 12 0.71 -10.32 9.52
N LEU A 13 0.20 -9.32 8.79
CA LEU A 13 -1.10 -9.40 8.09
C LEU A 13 -1.06 -10.24 6.81
N GLY A 14 0.04 -10.94 6.54
CA GLY A 14 0.21 -11.81 5.37
C GLY A 14 0.37 -11.06 4.04
N ARG A 15 0.68 -9.75 4.07
CA ARG A 15 0.89 -8.97 2.85
C ARG A 15 2.31 -9.16 2.31
N PRO A 16 2.47 -9.45 1.01
CA PRO A 16 3.79 -9.48 0.40
C PRO A 16 4.36 -8.06 0.27
N TYR A 17 5.66 -7.96 0.02
CA TYR A 17 6.32 -6.71 -0.34
C TYR A 17 6.93 -6.82 -1.74
N TYR A 18 7.03 -5.69 -2.42
CA TYR A 18 7.59 -5.62 -3.77
C TYR A 18 8.24 -4.26 -4.03
N GLY A 19 9.26 -4.24 -4.89
CA GLY A 19 9.91 -3.03 -5.36
C GLY A 19 9.23 -2.49 -6.62
N SER A 20 8.46 -1.41 -6.48
CA SER A 20 7.77 -0.79 -7.61
C SER A 20 8.72 -0.22 -8.66
N PRO A 21 8.62 -0.60 -9.95
CA PRO A 21 9.37 0.04 -11.03
C PRO A 21 8.79 1.42 -11.38
N THR A 22 7.55 1.71 -10.98
CA THR A 22 6.88 2.99 -11.24
C THR A 22 7.26 4.06 -10.22
N SER A 23 7.74 5.20 -10.71
CA SER A 23 7.97 6.42 -9.92
C SER A 23 6.69 6.93 -9.26
N SER A 24 6.84 7.71 -8.18
CA SER A 24 5.74 8.33 -7.44
C SER A 24 6.29 9.51 -6.62
N ASP A 25 5.43 10.25 -5.93
CA ASP A 25 5.85 11.35 -5.04
C ASP A 25 6.81 10.91 -3.93
N LYS A 26 6.88 9.60 -3.64
CA LYS A 26 7.91 9.03 -2.77
C LYS A 26 9.34 9.42 -3.20
N ALA A 27 9.60 9.69 -4.49
CA ALA A 27 10.90 10.16 -4.96
C ALA A 27 11.31 11.53 -4.38
N LEU A 28 10.34 12.31 -3.90
CA LEU A 28 10.54 13.63 -3.31
C LEU A 28 10.59 13.61 -1.77
N MET A 29 10.42 12.44 -1.14
CA MET A 29 10.36 12.30 0.31
C MET A 29 11.76 11.98 0.87
N PRO A 30 12.41 12.89 1.63
CA PRO A 30 13.75 12.66 2.20
C PRO A 30 13.74 11.78 3.46
N PHE A 31 12.65 11.06 3.70
CA PHE A 31 12.42 10.20 4.87
C PHE A 31 11.89 8.83 4.43
N PRO A 32 11.98 7.78 5.28
CA PRO A 32 11.43 6.47 4.96
C PRO A 32 9.93 6.54 4.66
N ALA A 33 9.52 5.99 3.51
CA ALA A 33 8.13 5.97 3.07
C ALA A 33 7.75 4.62 2.45
N LEU A 34 6.50 4.21 2.65
CA LEU A 34 5.89 3.00 2.09
C LEU A 34 4.80 3.41 1.10
N LYS A 35 4.78 2.79 -0.09
CA LYS A 35 3.71 2.94 -1.08
C LYS A 35 2.82 1.71 -1.03
N ILE A 36 1.54 1.90 -0.75
CA ILE A 36 0.50 0.86 -0.69
C ILE A 36 -0.85 1.53 -0.99
N GLY A 37 -1.73 0.83 -1.70
CA GLY A 37 -3.08 1.31 -2.03
C GLY A 37 -3.90 0.24 -2.76
N PRO A 38 -5.24 0.39 -2.81
CA PRO A 38 -6.11 -0.51 -3.55
C PRO A 38 -6.02 -0.27 -5.06
N GLY A 39 -6.50 -1.23 -5.84
CA GLY A 39 -6.47 -1.19 -7.30
C GLY A 39 -5.26 -1.93 -7.90
N ASP A 40 -5.19 -1.91 -9.24
CA ASP A 40 -4.14 -2.57 -10.01
C ASP A 40 -3.49 -1.54 -10.94
N SER A 41 -2.17 -1.43 -10.88
CA SER A 41 -1.39 -0.52 -11.74
C SER A 41 -1.57 -0.80 -13.23
N ALA A 42 -1.97 -2.00 -13.64
CA ALA A 42 -2.27 -2.31 -15.03
C ALA A 42 -3.52 -1.58 -15.57
N ARG A 43 -4.39 -1.05 -14.69
CA ARG A 43 -5.58 -0.27 -15.06
C ARG A 43 -5.31 1.23 -15.17
N SER A 44 -4.24 1.72 -14.55
CA SER A 44 -3.89 3.14 -14.59
C SER A 44 -3.61 3.60 -16.01
N HIS A 45 -4.12 4.78 -16.38
CA HIS A 45 -3.93 5.37 -17.72
C HIS A 45 -4.44 4.51 -18.89
N THR A 46 -5.45 3.67 -18.64
CA THR A 46 -6.17 2.92 -19.68
C THR A 46 -7.54 3.56 -19.96
N ALA A 47 -8.13 3.29 -21.13
CA ALA A 47 -9.51 3.71 -21.38
C ALA A 47 -10.44 3.02 -20.37
N ASP A 48 -11.48 3.73 -19.93
CA ASP A 48 -12.46 3.24 -18.96
C ASP A 48 -11.82 2.77 -17.64
N GLU A 49 -10.81 3.50 -17.15
CA GLU A 49 -10.18 3.26 -15.86
C GLU A 49 -11.22 3.13 -14.75
N PHE A 50 -11.09 2.09 -13.93
CA PHE A 50 -12.06 1.76 -12.91
C PHE A 50 -11.40 1.10 -11.69
N ILE A 51 -12.14 1.09 -10.59
CA ILE A 51 -11.82 0.36 -9.37
C ILE A 51 -13.06 -0.40 -8.91
N PHE A 52 -12.89 -1.61 -8.38
CA PHE A 52 -14.01 -2.35 -7.82
C PHE A 52 -14.35 -1.81 -6.42
N ILE A 53 -15.64 -1.76 -6.09
CA ILE A 53 -16.09 -1.32 -4.76
C ILE A 53 -15.52 -2.22 -3.66
N ASP A 54 -15.34 -3.50 -3.93
CA ASP A 54 -14.77 -4.42 -2.95
C ASP A 54 -13.27 -4.18 -2.72
N GLU A 55 -12.51 -3.73 -3.73
CA GLU A 55 -11.11 -3.30 -3.54
C GLU A 55 -11.01 -2.09 -2.61
N ILE A 56 -11.98 -1.17 -2.69
CA ILE A 56 -12.05 -0.03 -1.78
C ILE A 56 -12.34 -0.52 -0.35
N LYS A 57 -13.31 -1.41 -0.17
CA LYS A 57 -13.64 -1.97 1.16
C LYS A 57 -12.44 -2.69 1.76
N GLU A 58 -11.79 -3.56 0.99
CA GLU A 58 -10.59 -4.29 1.42
C GLU A 58 -9.42 -3.36 1.73
N GLY A 59 -9.23 -2.31 0.92
CA GLY A 59 -8.22 -1.28 1.15
C GLY A 59 -8.43 -0.55 2.48
N ILE A 60 -9.67 -0.13 2.76
CA ILE A 60 -10.04 0.51 4.04
C ILE A 60 -9.74 -0.44 5.21
N ASP A 61 -10.22 -1.68 5.13
CA ASP A 61 -10.04 -2.71 6.15
C ASP A 61 -8.55 -2.98 6.43
N LEU A 62 -7.74 -3.02 5.36
CA LEU A 62 -6.29 -3.20 5.45
C LEU A 62 -5.61 -2.01 6.13
N TYR A 63 -5.94 -0.78 5.75
CA TYR A 63 -5.34 0.40 6.38
C TYR A 63 -5.65 0.46 7.87
N ILE A 64 -6.89 0.16 8.27
CA ILE A 64 -7.29 0.11 9.68
C ILE A 64 -6.42 -0.91 10.42
N LYS A 65 -6.42 -2.17 9.97
CA LYS A 65 -5.64 -3.26 10.61
C LYS A 65 -4.15 -2.95 10.69
N LEU A 66 -3.58 -2.38 9.63
CA LEU A 66 -2.16 -2.04 9.56
C LEU A 66 -1.79 -0.95 10.56
N LEU A 67 -2.63 0.08 10.70
CA LEU A 67 -2.39 1.20 11.60
C LEU A 67 -2.67 0.83 13.06
N GLU A 68 -3.68 0.00 13.34
CA GLU A 68 -3.97 -0.52 14.68
C GLU A 68 -2.81 -1.30 15.28
N GLN A 69 -2.00 -1.99 14.46
CA GLN A 69 -0.78 -2.67 14.92
C GLN A 69 0.36 -1.70 15.32
N LEU A 70 0.25 -0.41 14.97
CA LEU A 70 1.27 0.61 15.26
C LEU A 70 0.85 1.56 16.39
N VAL A 71 -0.44 1.65 16.67
CA VAL A 71 -0.96 2.47 17.76
C VAL A 71 -0.80 1.68 19.07
N LEU A 72 0.00 2.23 19.98
CA LEU A 72 0.13 1.80 21.38
C LEU A 72 -1.07 2.27 22.21
#